data_AF-A0A7J4PNM2-F1
#
_entry.id   AF-A0A7J4PNM2-F1
#
_cell.length_a   1.000
_cell.length_b   1.000
_cell.length_c   1.000
_cell.angle_alpha   90.00
_cell.angle_beta   90.00
_cell.angle_gamma   90.00
#
_symmetry.space_group_name_H-M   'P 1'
#
loop_
_entity.id
_entity.type
_entity.pdbx_description
1 polymer ?
#
loop_
_entity_poly.entity_id
_entity_poly.type
_entity_poly.pdbx_seq_one_letter_code
_entity_poly.pdbx_strand_id
1 'polypeptide(L)'
;MITFGLAMRVVLLAFVLLSPMALAEEDFYRAEGGPQIFVSSLGSSLETGKVGSVFVNIENQGEVTGLEEKRTPQSEDEKMLALLEGEMEMEGSEAVGIEARLLSRDERLEVLSRPQLAGSLSGGDMLKMPIEFSVRAEESASAGIYPMVLEISYERLEDVQVQGNPLYPEIYFQRAAAKETITLEVPVMTGPRIEVAEVKGSISPGRTTDLELVLANSGDISAREVRAEILVQPPFNSTEDKVELGDIEPGKKAAAEFPLEVDREADPGEYALVCQVQYISGEGDAQRREDLAALVEVKAPTGLRAILIVPIIAIVLTILYLGGAGKWLRLPRIRRKKRW
;
A
#
# COMPACT_ATOMS: atom_id res chain seq x y z
N MET A 1 83.94 -7.15 -24.78
CA MET A 1 84.60 -6.66 -23.55
C MET A 1 84.02 -5.28 -23.26
N ILE A 2 83.11 -5.16 -22.28
CA ILE A 2 83.35 -4.56 -20.95
C ILE A 2 83.53 -3.03 -21.07
N THR A 3 82.80 -2.08 -20.46
CA THR A 3 81.66 -2.01 -19.52
C THR A 3 81.36 -0.51 -19.26
N PHE A 4 80.07 -0.19 -19.00
CA PHE A 4 79.52 0.79 -18.03
C PHE A 4 79.89 2.29 -18.02
N GLY A 5 78.84 3.12 -17.92
CA GLY A 5 78.91 4.53 -17.51
C GLY A 5 77.53 5.20 -17.44
N LEU A 6 76.64 4.66 -16.59
CA LEU A 6 75.29 5.13 -16.29
C LEU A 6 75.34 6.51 -15.58
N ALA A 7 74.87 7.58 -16.22
CA ALA A 7 74.70 8.90 -15.58
C ALA A 7 73.21 9.15 -15.30
N MET A 8 72.79 8.78 -14.10
CA MET A 8 71.45 9.04 -13.56
C MET A 8 71.41 10.48 -12.99
N ARG A 9 70.65 11.37 -13.64
CA ARG A 9 70.30 12.69 -13.09
C ARG A 9 69.12 12.53 -12.15
N VAL A 10 69.35 12.61 -10.85
CA VAL A 10 68.30 12.71 -9.83
C VAL A 10 67.87 14.17 -9.73
N VAL A 11 66.62 14.44 -10.10
CA VAL A 11 65.91 15.68 -9.73
C VAL A 11 65.40 15.47 -8.32
N LEU A 12 65.90 16.29 -7.38
CA LEU A 12 65.42 16.31 -6.00
C LEU A 12 64.06 17.03 -5.99
N LEU A 13 62.96 16.26 -6.08
CA LEU A 13 61.63 16.78 -5.78
C LEU A 13 61.47 16.74 -4.26
N ALA A 14 61.67 17.88 -3.60
CA ALA A 14 61.31 18.03 -2.19
C ALA A 14 59.77 18.04 -2.09
N PHE A 15 59.18 16.86 -1.97
CA PHE A 15 57.86 16.74 -1.37
C PHE A 15 58.02 17.16 0.09
N VAL A 16 57.60 18.39 0.41
CA VAL A 16 57.23 18.73 1.78
C VAL A 16 55.99 17.88 2.07
N LEU A 17 56.21 16.66 2.54
CA LEU A 17 55.24 15.96 3.35
C LEU A 17 55.03 16.88 4.54
N LEU A 18 53.92 17.64 4.54
CA LEU A 18 53.41 18.21 5.79
C LEU A 18 53.17 17.01 6.69
N SER A 19 54.11 16.77 7.60
CA SER A 19 54.00 15.72 8.59
C SER A 19 52.74 15.97 9.41
N PRO A 20 51.81 15.01 9.55
CA PRO A 20 50.68 15.15 10.47
C PRO A 20 51.13 15.27 11.95
N MET A 21 52.42 15.08 12.25
CA MET A 21 52.97 15.15 13.61
C MET A 21 52.90 16.53 14.28
N ALA A 22 52.77 17.64 13.54
CA ALA A 22 52.75 18.98 14.16
C ALA A 22 51.40 19.35 14.78
N LEU A 23 50.30 18.69 14.38
CA LEU A 23 48.95 18.95 14.92
C LEU A 23 48.68 18.20 16.23
N ALA A 24 49.47 17.17 16.55
CA ALA A 24 49.28 16.36 17.75
C ALA A 24 49.83 17.01 19.03
N GLU A 25 50.55 18.13 18.94
CA GLU A 25 51.18 18.75 20.12
C GLU A 25 50.19 19.51 21.01
N GLU A 26 49.07 20.02 20.48
CA GLU A 26 48.10 20.87 21.20
C GLU A 26 46.70 20.23 21.37
N ASP A 27 46.62 18.90 21.33
CA ASP A 27 45.39 18.12 21.47
C ASP A 27 45.17 17.73 22.96
N PHE A 28 44.13 18.27 23.59
CA PHE A 28 43.88 18.17 25.04
C PHE A 28 42.88 17.08 25.39
N TYR A 29 41.81 16.95 24.61
CA TYR A 29 40.69 16.06 24.90
C TYR A 29 40.31 15.20 23.70
N ARG A 30 39.57 14.13 23.98
CA ARG A 30 38.78 13.42 22.97
C ARG A 30 37.47 12.99 23.58
N ALA A 31 36.37 13.22 22.87
CA ALA A 31 35.08 12.72 23.27
C ALA A 31 35.03 11.18 23.27
N GLU A 32 34.45 10.62 24.33
CA GLU A 32 33.98 9.24 24.35
C GLU A 32 32.49 9.20 24.00
N GLY A 33 32.09 8.24 23.17
CA GLY A 33 30.72 8.14 22.66
C GLY A 33 30.55 8.81 21.30
N GLY A 34 29.36 9.34 21.05
CA GLY A 34 28.99 9.94 19.76
C GLY A 34 27.60 9.50 19.28
N PRO A 35 27.23 9.85 18.03
CA PRO A 35 25.92 9.53 17.45
C PRO A 35 25.66 8.02 17.39
N GLN A 36 24.43 7.63 17.70
CA GLN A 36 23.91 6.27 17.57
C GLN A 36 22.47 6.34 17.05
N ILE A 37 22.23 5.84 15.85
CA ILE A 37 20.96 5.99 15.16
C ILE A 37 20.06 4.77 15.37
N PHE A 38 18.85 5.02 15.87
CA PHE A 38 17.82 4.00 16.04
C PHE A 38 16.59 4.31 15.19
N VAL A 39 15.83 3.26 14.87
CA VAL A 39 14.51 3.42 14.24
C VAL A 39 13.48 3.58 15.35
N SER A 40 12.86 4.75 15.43
CA SER A 40 11.84 5.07 16.43
C SER A 40 10.44 4.63 15.99
N SER A 41 10.17 4.59 14.69
CA SER A 41 8.92 4.02 14.15
C SER A 41 9.07 3.49 12.73
N LEU A 42 8.22 2.50 12.41
CA LEU A 42 8.15 1.86 11.10
C LEU A 42 6.69 1.76 10.66
N GLY A 43 6.40 2.28 9.47
CA GLY A 43 5.11 2.15 8.79
C GLY A 43 5.26 1.55 7.40
N SER A 44 4.20 0.91 6.90
CA SER A 44 4.17 0.30 5.58
C SER A 44 2.76 0.41 4.98
N SER A 45 2.69 0.74 3.70
CA SER A 45 1.48 0.66 2.88
C SER A 45 1.61 -0.37 1.75
N LEU A 46 2.52 -1.34 1.89
CA LEU A 46 2.78 -2.32 0.85
C LEU A 46 1.63 -3.30 0.69
N GLU A 47 1.17 -3.40 -0.57
CA GLU A 47 0.16 -4.34 -1.01
C GLU A 47 0.71 -5.20 -2.15
N THR A 48 0.40 -6.50 -2.14
CA THR A 48 0.83 -7.45 -3.18
C THR A 48 0.44 -6.97 -4.57
N GLY A 49 1.38 -7.01 -5.53
CA GLY A 49 1.18 -6.56 -6.91
C GLY A 49 1.16 -5.03 -7.10
N LYS A 50 1.48 -4.24 -6.08
CA LYS A 50 1.39 -2.77 -6.12
C LYS A 50 2.67 -2.10 -5.67
N VAL A 51 2.80 -0.83 -6.02
CA VAL A 51 3.79 0.08 -5.44
C VAL A 51 3.16 0.73 -4.22
N GLY A 52 3.84 0.61 -3.08
CA GLY A 52 3.50 1.33 -1.85
C GLY A 52 4.73 1.97 -1.24
N SER A 53 4.59 2.41 0.00
CA SER A 53 5.62 3.16 0.71
C SER A 53 5.98 2.49 2.03
N VAL A 54 7.28 2.52 2.36
CA VAL A 54 7.82 2.20 3.68
C VAL A 54 8.24 3.51 4.32
N PHE A 55 7.67 3.81 5.48
CA PHE A 55 7.94 5.02 6.25
C PHE A 55 8.83 4.66 7.44
N VAL A 56 9.98 5.31 7.55
CA VAL A 56 10.94 5.05 8.64
C VAL A 56 11.20 6.36 9.36
N ASN A 57 10.90 6.40 10.65
CA ASN A 57 11.37 7.48 11.51
C ASN A 57 12.63 7.02 12.26
N ILE A 58 13.62 7.90 12.34
CA ILE A 58 14.87 7.64 13.06
C ILE A 58 15.07 8.67 14.16
N GLU A 59 15.80 8.26 15.19
CA GLU A 59 16.23 9.10 16.30
C GLU A 59 17.71 8.85 16.60
N ASN A 60 18.41 9.89 17.04
CA ASN A 60 19.78 9.77 17.48
C ASN A 60 19.77 9.64 19.00
N GLN A 61 20.00 8.44 19.54
CA GLN A 61 20.14 8.22 20.98
C GLN A 61 21.60 8.30 21.44
N GLY A 62 22.50 8.69 20.53
CA GLY A 62 23.91 8.88 20.85
C GLY A 62 24.14 10.07 21.76
N GLU A 63 25.10 9.92 22.66
CA GLU A 63 25.56 10.97 23.57
C GLU A 63 27.08 10.92 23.70
N VAL A 64 27.67 12.05 24.09
CA VAL A 64 29.06 12.09 24.55
C VAL A 64 29.05 11.79 26.04
N THR A 65 29.68 10.69 26.45
CA THR A 65 29.63 10.18 27.83
C THR A 65 30.75 10.71 28.71
N GLY A 66 31.78 11.28 28.09
CA GLY A 66 32.94 11.84 28.79
C GLY A 66 33.99 12.38 27.84
N LEU A 67 35.03 12.98 28.43
CA LEU A 67 36.23 13.43 27.73
C LEU A 67 37.43 12.64 28.27
N GLU A 68 38.16 12.00 27.37
CA GLU A 68 39.47 11.44 27.66
C GLU A 68 40.50 12.57 27.60
N GLU A 69 41.17 12.87 28.72
CA GLU A 69 42.26 13.84 28.75
C GLU A 69 43.53 13.23 28.12
N LYS A 70 43.93 13.75 26.96
CA LYS A 70 45.18 13.39 26.28
C LYS A 70 46.37 14.17 26.83
N ARG A 71 46.16 15.43 27.22
CA ARG A 71 47.22 16.35 27.67
C ARG A 71 46.70 17.33 28.72
N THR A 72 47.46 17.49 29.80
CA THR A 72 47.15 18.49 30.83
C THR A 72 47.67 19.88 30.44
N PRO A 73 46.81 20.92 30.37
CA PRO A 73 47.24 22.29 30.08
C PRO A 73 48.13 22.86 31.19
N GLN A 74 49.20 23.56 30.83
CA GLN A 74 50.22 24.07 31.76
C GLN A 74 50.12 25.59 31.97
N SER A 75 49.59 26.34 31.00
CA SER A 75 49.42 27.80 31.08
C SER A 75 47.96 28.22 31.17
N GLU A 76 47.70 29.47 31.58
CA GLU A 76 46.33 30.03 31.56
C GLU A 76 45.76 30.08 30.14
N ASP A 77 46.60 30.35 29.14
CA ASP A 77 46.19 30.36 27.73
C ASP A 77 45.78 28.96 27.27
N GLU A 78 46.58 27.94 27.60
CA GLU A 78 46.26 26.54 27.27
C GLU A 78 45.00 26.05 28.00
N LYS A 79 44.73 26.50 29.23
CA LYS A 79 43.49 26.17 29.92
C LYS A 79 42.26 26.73 29.20
N MET A 80 42.36 27.93 28.64
CA MET A 80 41.27 28.51 27.83
C MET A 80 41.05 27.73 26.53
N LEU A 81 42.13 27.36 25.84
CA LEU A 81 42.05 26.54 24.62
C LEU A 81 41.46 25.16 24.92
N ALA A 82 41.96 24.48 25.96
CA ALA A 82 41.47 23.19 26.39
C ALA A 82 39.98 23.22 26.80
N LEU A 83 39.53 24.29 27.48
CA LEU A 83 38.12 24.45 27.83
C LEU A 83 37.23 24.55 26.58
N LEU A 84 37.65 25.33 25.59
CA LEU A 84 36.93 25.46 24.32
C LEU A 84 36.93 24.15 23.53
N GLU A 85 38.07 23.45 23.49
CA GLU A 85 38.16 22.13 22.86
C GLU A 85 37.21 21.13 23.52
N GLY A 86 37.22 21.05 24.85
CA GLY A 86 36.31 20.19 25.59
C GLY A 86 34.83 20.53 25.37
N GLU A 87 34.47 21.82 25.29
CA GLU A 87 33.10 22.24 24.97
C GLU A 87 32.67 21.75 23.59
N MET A 88 33.54 21.89 22.59
CA MET A 88 33.26 21.45 21.22
C MET A 88 33.25 19.93 21.06
N GLU A 89 34.15 19.22 21.74
CA GLU A 89 34.16 17.74 21.80
C GLU A 89 32.85 17.20 22.39
N MET A 90 32.29 17.87 23.41
CA MET A 90 31.01 17.50 24.01
C MET A 90 29.81 17.66 23.07
N GLU A 91 29.92 18.44 21.99
CA GLU A 91 28.91 18.54 20.93
C GLU A 91 28.99 17.39 19.90
N GLY A 92 29.93 16.44 20.08
CA GLY A 92 30.21 15.35 19.15
C GLY A 92 29.14 14.26 18.99
N SER A 93 27.95 14.44 19.59
CA SER A 93 26.82 13.51 19.43
C SER A 93 26.01 13.74 18.15
N GLU A 94 26.21 14.84 17.43
CA GLU A 94 25.48 15.12 16.19
C GLU A 94 25.89 14.17 15.04
N ALA A 95 24.91 13.54 14.41
CA ALA A 95 25.08 12.83 13.14
C ALA A 95 24.83 13.80 11.99
N VAL A 96 25.86 14.13 11.21
CA VAL A 96 25.77 15.15 10.15
C VAL A 96 25.55 14.51 8.79
N GLY A 97 24.63 15.06 8.00
CA GLY A 97 24.46 14.67 6.60
C GLY A 97 23.98 13.22 6.43
N ILE A 98 23.02 12.80 7.24
CA ILE A 98 22.38 11.50 7.20
C ILE A 98 21.82 11.23 5.80
N GLU A 99 22.26 10.13 5.22
CA GLU A 99 21.74 9.52 4.02
C GLU A 99 21.26 8.09 4.36
N ALA A 100 19.99 7.81 4.07
CA ALA A 100 19.36 6.53 4.36
C ALA A 100 19.02 5.78 3.07
N ARG A 101 19.38 4.51 3.00
CA ARG A 101 19.12 3.63 1.86
C ARG A 101 18.41 2.37 2.32
N LEU A 102 17.22 2.13 1.80
CA LEU A 102 16.50 0.88 2.00
C LEU A 102 16.92 -0.17 0.96
N LEU A 103 17.09 -1.40 1.40
CA LEU A 103 17.47 -2.55 0.58
C LEU A 103 16.55 -3.73 0.89
N SER A 104 16.14 -4.45 -0.16
CA SER A 104 15.52 -5.77 -0.03
C SER A 104 16.51 -6.84 -0.46
N ARG A 105 16.52 -7.97 0.25
CA ARG A 105 17.17 -9.21 -0.20
C ARG A 105 16.16 -10.20 -0.81
N ASP A 106 14.86 -9.91 -0.69
CA ASP A 106 13.78 -10.68 -1.29
C ASP A 106 13.44 -10.08 -2.65
N GLU A 107 13.56 -10.89 -3.71
CA GLU A 107 13.29 -10.46 -5.09
C GLU A 107 11.83 -10.07 -5.33
N ARG A 108 10.92 -10.46 -4.43
CA ARG A 108 9.50 -10.10 -4.49
C ARG A 108 9.24 -8.66 -4.02
N LEU A 109 10.25 -8.01 -3.44
CA LEU A 109 10.19 -6.61 -3.01
C LEU A 109 11.30 -5.81 -3.69
N GLU A 110 10.92 -4.94 -4.61
CA GLU A 110 11.84 -4.05 -5.33
C GLU A 110 11.80 -2.65 -4.72
N VAL A 111 12.92 -2.20 -4.17
CA VAL A 111 13.06 -0.81 -3.69
C VAL A 111 13.30 0.10 -4.89
N LEU A 112 12.33 0.99 -5.17
CA LEU A 112 12.37 1.92 -6.29
C LEU A 112 13.05 3.24 -5.91
N SER A 113 12.97 3.63 -4.64
CA SER A 113 13.61 4.83 -4.14
C SER A 113 15.14 4.73 -4.18
N ARG A 114 15.78 5.84 -4.51
CA ARG A 114 17.20 6.07 -4.29
C ARG A 114 17.49 6.32 -2.80
N PRO A 115 18.76 6.39 -2.38
CA PRO A 115 19.10 6.93 -1.06
C PRO A 115 18.40 8.27 -0.81
N GLN A 116 17.90 8.46 0.41
CA GLN A 116 17.14 9.62 0.86
C GLN A 116 17.99 10.42 1.84
N LEU A 117 18.04 11.75 1.66
CA LEU A 117 18.74 12.65 2.57
C LEU A 117 17.81 13.04 3.72
N ALA A 118 18.31 12.94 4.95
CA ALA A 118 17.57 13.28 6.17
C ALA A 118 18.19 14.45 6.96
N GLY A 119 19.26 15.06 6.45
CA GLY A 119 19.92 16.21 7.09
C GLY A 119 20.79 15.79 8.27
N SER A 120 20.92 16.64 9.28
CA SER A 120 21.65 16.31 10.52
C SER A 120 20.69 16.02 11.66
N LEU A 121 21.15 15.23 12.64
CA LEU A 121 20.36 14.86 13.80
C LEU A 121 21.23 14.94 15.06
N SER A 122 20.93 15.90 15.93
CA SER A 122 21.58 16.06 17.24
C SER A 122 21.25 14.90 18.18
N GLY A 123 22.13 14.64 19.16
CA GLY A 123 21.84 13.65 20.20
C GLY A 123 20.54 13.98 20.95
N GLY A 124 19.69 12.96 21.11
CA GLY A 124 18.36 13.06 21.73
C GLY A 124 17.22 13.48 20.78
N ASP A 125 17.52 13.92 19.56
CA ASP A 125 16.51 14.35 18.59
C ASP A 125 16.00 13.19 17.71
N MET A 126 14.79 13.38 17.18
CA MET A 126 14.17 12.52 16.16
C MET A 126 13.78 13.33 14.92
N LEU A 127 13.66 12.67 13.77
CA LEU A 127 13.16 13.37 12.59
C LEU A 127 11.71 13.83 12.81
N LYS A 128 11.42 15.04 12.33
CA LYS A 128 10.07 15.61 12.35
C LYS A 128 9.14 14.95 11.33
N MET A 129 9.73 14.45 10.24
CA MET A 129 9.03 13.77 9.15
C MET A 129 9.75 12.45 8.88
N PRO A 130 9.02 11.33 8.78
CA PRO A 130 9.63 10.05 8.47
C PRO A 130 10.19 10.06 7.04
N ILE A 131 11.24 9.28 6.83
CA ILE A 131 11.82 9.01 5.52
C ILE A 131 10.88 8.06 4.77
N GLU A 132 10.52 8.40 3.54
CA GLU A 132 9.65 7.59 2.69
C GLU A 132 10.44 6.87 1.60
N PHE A 133 10.26 5.55 1.51
CA PHE A 133 10.80 4.72 0.43
C PHE A 133 9.68 4.10 -0.38
N SER A 134 9.64 4.34 -1.68
CA SER A 134 8.75 3.64 -2.60
C SER A 134 9.28 2.24 -2.87
N VAL A 135 8.44 1.23 -2.64
CA VAL A 135 8.76 -0.18 -2.83
C VAL A 135 7.64 -0.84 -3.62
N ARG A 136 7.99 -1.63 -4.63
CA ARG A 136 7.05 -2.49 -5.36
C ARG A 136 7.03 -3.85 -4.70
N ALA A 137 5.85 -4.30 -4.30
CA ALA A 137 5.62 -5.70 -3.97
C ALA A 137 5.10 -6.42 -5.21
N GLU A 138 5.81 -7.46 -5.65
CA GLU A 138 5.40 -8.28 -6.79
C GLU A 138 4.08 -9.00 -6.52
N GLU A 139 3.35 -9.39 -7.57
CA GLU A 139 2.13 -10.19 -7.43
C GLU A 139 2.39 -11.55 -6.77
N SER A 140 3.60 -12.08 -6.92
CA SER A 140 4.05 -13.32 -6.24
C SER A 140 4.40 -13.12 -4.77
N ALA A 141 4.46 -11.88 -4.27
CA ALA A 141 4.58 -11.62 -2.84
C ALA A 141 3.31 -12.11 -2.15
N SER A 142 3.46 -12.84 -1.05
CA SER A 142 2.35 -13.20 -0.16
C SER A 142 2.25 -12.19 0.98
N ALA A 143 1.06 -12.00 1.53
CA ALA A 143 0.92 -11.23 2.77
C ALA A 143 1.80 -11.83 3.88
N GLY A 144 2.47 -10.98 4.63
CA GLY A 144 3.43 -11.39 5.64
C GLY A 144 4.45 -10.31 5.98
N ILE A 145 5.42 -10.66 6.82
CA ILE A 145 6.49 -9.76 7.24
C ILE A 145 7.75 -10.09 6.45
N TYR A 146 8.34 -9.06 5.83
CA TYR A 146 9.52 -9.18 5.00
C TYR A 146 10.69 -8.42 5.65
N PRO A 147 11.82 -9.08 5.91
CA PRO A 147 13.00 -8.40 6.43
C PRO A 147 13.62 -7.53 5.34
N MET A 148 13.71 -6.23 5.61
CA MET A 148 14.42 -5.26 4.79
C MET A 148 15.61 -4.70 5.57
N VAL A 149 16.60 -4.16 4.86
CA VAL A 149 17.81 -3.60 5.48
C VAL A 149 17.86 -2.11 5.21
N LEU A 150 17.87 -1.32 6.28
CA LEU A 150 18.11 0.11 6.23
C LEU A 150 19.59 0.36 6.49
N GLU A 151 20.28 0.90 5.49
CA GLU A 151 21.64 1.40 5.62
C GLU A 151 21.59 2.90 5.87
N ILE A 152 22.22 3.35 6.95
CA ILE A 152 22.32 4.77 7.29
C ILE A 152 23.79 5.16 7.24
N SER A 153 24.13 6.18 6.48
CA SER A 153 25.47 6.76 6.45
C SER A 153 25.43 8.22 6.84
N TYR A 154 26.41 8.67 7.60
CA TYR A 154 26.53 10.04 8.09
C TYR A 154 27.99 10.36 8.41
N GLU A 155 28.29 11.63 8.65
CA GLU A 155 29.56 12.07 9.20
C GLU A 155 29.43 12.25 10.72
N ARG A 156 30.37 11.68 11.47
CA ARG A 156 30.51 11.95 12.90
C ARG A 156 31.75 12.79 13.16
N LEU A 157 31.71 13.56 14.24
CA LEU A 157 32.90 14.18 14.79
C LEU A 157 33.81 13.08 15.36
N GLU A 158 35.08 13.11 15.00
CA GLU A 158 36.11 12.20 15.51
C GLU A 158 37.07 12.90 16.46
N ASP A 159 37.34 14.18 16.23
CA ASP A 159 38.23 15.02 17.03
C ASP A 159 37.95 16.50 16.71
N VAL A 160 38.16 17.36 17.69
CA VAL A 160 38.27 18.82 17.56
C VAL A 160 39.62 19.22 18.14
N GLN A 161 40.39 19.98 17.38
CA GLN A 161 41.66 20.50 17.86
C GLN A 161 41.60 22.01 17.91
N VAL A 162 41.90 22.58 19.07
CA VAL A 162 41.88 24.03 19.31
C VAL A 162 43.26 24.50 19.70
N GLN A 163 43.85 25.33 18.84
CA GLN A 163 45.25 25.77 18.99
C GLN A 163 45.42 27.28 18.75
N GLY A 164 46.61 27.79 19.07
CA GLY A 164 47.01 29.15 18.75
C GLY A 164 46.63 30.19 19.82
N ASN A 165 46.08 31.33 19.40
CA ASN A 165 45.80 32.45 20.32
C ASN A 165 44.44 32.26 21.01
N PRO A 166 44.33 32.29 22.35
CA PRO A 166 43.05 32.07 23.04
C PRO A 166 41.98 33.14 22.75
N LEU A 167 42.36 34.35 22.33
CA LEU A 167 41.42 35.39 21.89
C LEU A 167 40.95 35.20 20.45
N TYR A 168 41.72 34.46 19.64
CA TYR A 168 41.46 34.17 18.24
C TYR A 168 41.91 32.73 17.92
N PRO A 169 41.22 31.73 18.48
CA PRO A 169 41.65 30.34 18.37
C PRO A 169 41.48 29.81 16.96
N GLU A 170 42.39 28.94 16.55
CA GLU A 170 42.28 28.15 15.33
C GLU A 170 41.62 26.81 15.67
N ILE A 171 40.54 26.47 14.97
CA ILE A 171 39.70 25.31 15.27
C ILE A 171 39.68 24.38 14.06
N TYR A 172 40.07 23.13 14.29
CA TYR A 172 40.14 22.10 13.26
C TYR A 172 39.21 20.94 13.60
N PHE A 173 38.15 20.76 12.81
CA PHE A 173 37.22 19.63 12.96
C PHE A 173 37.71 18.44 12.14
N GLN A 174 37.93 17.31 12.80
CA GLN A 174 38.18 16.02 12.15
C GLN A 174 36.89 15.23 12.14
N ARG A 175 36.40 14.93 10.93
CA ARG A 175 35.15 14.17 10.71
C ARG A 175 35.46 12.87 10.00
N ALA A 176 34.73 11.84 10.40
CA ALA A 176 34.82 10.52 9.79
C ALA A 176 33.45 10.06 9.30
N ALA A 177 33.43 9.38 8.16
CA ALA A 177 32.24 8.70 7.70
C ALA A 177 31.92 7.52 8.63
N ALA A 178 30.66 7.43 9.04
CA ALA A 178 30.09 6.34 9.80
C ALA A 178 28.95 5.69 9.02
N LYS A 179 28.72 4.41 9.27
CA LYS A 179 27.64 3.65 8.65
C LYS A 179 27.02 2.70 9.67
N GLU A 180 25.71 2.73 9.76
CA GLU A 180 24.89 1.83 10.56
C GLU A 180 23.99 0.99 9.65
N THR A 181 23.62 -0.20 10.11
CA THR A 181 22.76 -1.12 9.35
C THR A 181 21.72 -1.72 10.27
N ILE A 182 20.45 -1.44 9.96
CA ILE A 182 19.32 -1.79 10.81
C ILE A 182 18.40 -2.71 10.01
N THR A 183 17.96 -3.82 10.61
CA THR A 183 16.97 -4.72 9.99
C THR A 183 15.57 -4.25 10.34
N LEU A 184 14.72 -4.11 9.33
CA LEU A 184 13.32 -3.69 9.45
C LEU A 184 12.39 -4.86 9.15
N GLU A 185 11.38 -5.07 9.98
CA GLU A 185 10.32 -6.05 9.76
C GLU A 185 9.15 -5.36 9.04
N VAL A 186 9.16 -5.36 7.71
CA VAL A 186 8.20 -4.60 6.91
C VAL A 186 6.99 -5.47 6.57
N PRO A 187 5.77 -5.11 7.03
CA PRO A 187 4.57 -5.86 6.69
C PRO A 187 4.14 -5.58 5.26
N VAL A 188 3.75 -6.63 4.54
CA VAL A 188 3.13 -6.61 3.22
C VAL A 188 1.75 -7.24 3.36
N MET A 189 0.74 -6.58 2.83
CA MET A 189 -0.65 -7.00 2.90
C MET A 189 -1.16 -7.37 1.51
N THR A 190 -2.28 -8.06 1.42
CA THR A 190 -2.96 -8.31 0.14
C THR A 190 -3.71 -7.05 -0.32
N GLY A 191 -4.18 -6.24 0.63
CA GLY A 191 -5.06 -5.11 0.39
C GLY A 191 -6.53 -5.52 0.46
N PRO A 192 -7.46 -4.55 0.32
CA PRO A 192 -8.87 -4.84 0.21
C PRO A 192 -9.16 -5.59 -1.10
N ARG A 193 -10.08 -6.54 -1.05
CA ARG A 193 -10.51 -7.32 -2.21
C ARG A 193 -12.03 -7.39 -2.22
N ILE A 194 -12.66 -6.47 -2.97
CA ILE A 194 -14.12 -6.39 -3.04
C ILE A 194 -14.63 -7.36 -4.10
N GLU A 195 -15.60 -8.18 -3.73
CA GLU A 195 -16.26 -9.11 -4.64
C GLU A 195 -17.77 -9.13 -4.42
N VAL A 196 -18.52 -9.45 -5.48
CA VAL A 196 -19.96 -9.68 -5.38
C VAL A 196 -20.16 -11.08 -4.79
N ALA A 197 -20.52 -11.14 -3.51
CA ALA A 197 -20.75 -12.39 -2.81
C ALA A 197 -22.11 -12.99 -3.15
N GLU A 198 -23.15 -12.16 -3.23
CA GLU A 198 -24.52 -12.59 -3.50
C GLU A 198 -25.25 -11.54 -4.33
N VAL A 199 -26.13 -12.01 -5.20
CA VAL A 199 -27.06 -11.19 -5.99
C VAL A 199 -28.47 -11.64 -5.67
N LYS A 200 -29.30 -10.75 -5.12
CA LYS A 200 -30.68 -11.05 -4.75
C LYS A 200 -31.64 -10.11 -5.48
N GLY A 201 -32.75 -10.67 -5.92
CA GLY A 201 -33.77 -9.95 -6.68
C GLY A 201 -34.45 -10.89 -7.65
N SER A 202 -35.76 -10.72 -7.86
CA SER A 202 -36.52 -11.51 -8.82
C SER A 202 -36.83 -10.68 -10.05
N ILE A 203 -35.89 -10.65 -10.99
CA ILE A 203 -35.99 -9.80 -12.17
C ILE A 203 -36.96 -10.40 -13.18
N SER A 204 -37.87 -9.59 -13.72
CA SER A 204 -38.85 -10.01 -14.71
C SER A 204 -39.15 -8.88 -15.69
N PRO A 205 -39.32 -9.17 -16.98
CA PRO A 205 -39.61 -8.15 -17.99
C PRO A 205 -40.82 -7.28 -17.62
N GLY A 206 -40.69 -5.98 -17.80
CA GLY A 206 -41.76 -5.00 -17.58
C GLY A 206 -42.09 -4.68 -16.14
N ARG A 207 -41.23 -5.07 -15.19
CA ARG A 207 -41.37 -4.75 -13.76
C ARG A 207 -40.14 -3.99 -13.27
N THR A 208 -40.37 -3.12 -12.30
CA THR A 208 -39.33 -2.56 -11.43
C THR A 208 -39.07 -3.54 -10.29
N THR A 209 -37.81 -3.79 -9.95
CA THR A 209 -37.40 -4.69 -8.87
C THR A 209 -36.16 -4.14 -8.18
N ASP A 210 -36.13 -4.20 -6.85
CA ASP A 210 -34.94 -3.85 -6.09
C ASP A 210 -33.92 -4.99 -6.20
N LEU A 211 -32.80 -4.70 -6.85
CA LEU A 211 -31.65 -5.58 -6.97
C LEU A 211 -30.71 -5.33 -5.78
N GLU A 212 -30.56 -6.31 -4.90
CA GLU A 212 -29.62 -6.26 -3.78
C GLU A 212 -28.32 -6.97 -4.17
N LEU A 213 -27.23 -6.20 -4.26
CA LEU A 213 -25.88 -6.70 -4.45
C LEU A 213 -25.17 -6.73 -3.09
N VAL A 214 -24.80 -7.93 -2.63
CA VAL A 214 -24.02 -8.09 -1.40
C VAL A 214 -22.54 -8.11 -1.75
N LEU A 215 -21.83 -7.03 -1.42
CA LEU A 215 -20.40 -6.90 -1.59
C LEU A 215 -19.68 -7.43 -0.34
N ALA A 216 -18.62 -8.19 -0.55
CA ALA A 216 -17.76 -8.72 0.52
C ALA A 216 -16.33 -8.23 0.33
N ASN A 217 -15.64 -7.91 1.44
CA ASN A 217 -14.20 -7.70 1.42
C ASN A 217 -13.50 -9.01 1.82
N SER A 218 -12.94 -9.73 0.85
CA SER A 218 -12.15 -10.95 1.08
C SER A 218 -10.66 -10.68 1.29
N GLY A 219 -10.26 -9.40 1.33
CA GLY A 219 -8.90 -8.96 1.60
C GLY A 219 -8.56 -8.90 3.08
N ASP A 220 -7.37 -8.41 3.39
CA ASP A 220 -6.82 -8.27 4.75
C ASP A 220 -6.73 -6.82 5.24
N ILE A 221 -7.10 -5.85 4.40
CA ILE A 221 -7.21 -4.43 4.73
C ILE A 221 -8.66 -3.96 4.55
N SER A 222 -9.10 -3.04 5.41
CA SER A 222 -10.42 -2.40 5.30
C SER A 222 -10.54 -1.57 4.02
N ALA A 223 -11.65 -1.73 3.29
CA ALA A 223 -12.03 -0.79 2.24
C ALA A 223 -12.85 0.33 2.88
N ARG A 224 -12.31 1.55 2.87
CA ARG A 224 -12.97 2.72 3.46
C ARG A 224 -13.79 3.48 2.44
N GLU A 225 -14.83 4.17 2.90
CA GLU A 225 -15.69 5.03 2.07
C GLU A 225 -16.19 4.35 0.79
N VAL A 226 -16.60 3.10 0.90
CA VAL A 226 -17.04 2.30 -0.25
C VAL A 226 -18.30 2.90 -0.86
N ARG A 227 -18.26 3.12 -2.18
CA ARG A 227 -19.40 3.54 -3.00
C ARG A 227 -19.57 2.55 -4.14
N ALA A 228 -20.79 2.08 -4.35
CA ALA A 228 -21.13 1.19 -5.44
C ALA A 228 -21.98 1.93 -6.48
N GLU A 229 -21.67 1.78 -7.76
CA GLU A 229 -22.40 2.34 -8.90
C GLU A 229 -22.77 1.21 -9.87
N ILE A 230 -24.05 1.01 -10.17
CA ILE A 230 -24.49 0.01 -11.15
C ILE A 230 -24.58 0.63 -12.55
N LEU A 231 -23.81 0.11 -13.48
CA LEU A 231 -23.81 0.55 -14.87
C LEU A 231 -24.82 -0.29 -15.66
N VAL A 232 -25.96 0.32 -15.96
CA VAL A 232 -27.06 -0.32 -16.70
C VAL A 232 -27.07 0.08 -18.17
N GLN A 233 -27.40 -0.87 -19.02
CA GLN A 233 -27.60 -0.70 -20.47
C GLN A 233 -28.89 -1.42 -20.88
N PRO A 234 -29.53 -1.07 -22.01
CA PRO A 234 -30.69 -1.79 -22.50
C PRO A 234 -30.45 -3.32 -22.51
N PRO A 235 -31.38 -4.13 -21.99
CA PRO A 235 -32.78 -3.80 -21.66
C PRO A 235 -33.03 -3.27 -20.23
N PHE A 236 -31.98 -2.93 -19.48
CA PHE A 236 -32.07 -2.45 -18.10
C PHE A 236 -32.02 -0.94 -18.02
N ASN A 237 -32.73 -0.38 -17.04
CA ASN A 237 -32.66 1.02 -16.65
C ASN A 237 -32.71 1.12 -15.12
N SER A 238 -32.16 2.18 -14.54
CA SER A 238 -32.21 2.41 -13.09
C SER A 238 -32.48 3.88 -12.81
N THR A 239 -33.33 4.16 -11.82
CA THR A 239 -33.58 5.54 -11.37
C THR A 239 -32.52 6.01 -10.37
N GLU A 240 -31.94 5.10 -9.60
CA GLU A 240 -30.84 5.36 -8.68
C GLU A 240 -29.75 4.33 -8.95
N ASP A 241 -28.59 4.80 -9.37
CA ASP A 241 -27.47 3.96 -9.79
C ASP A 241 -26.32 3.95 -8.79
N LYS A 242 -26.39 4.69 -7.68
CA LYS A 242 -25.31 4.88 -6.71
C LYS A 242 -25.75 4.64 -5.27
N VAL A 243 -24.93 3.92 -4.52
CA VAL A 243 -25.14 3.65 -3.09
C VAL A 243 -23.82 3.84 -2.33
N GLU A 244 -23.87 4.58 -1.22
CA GLU A 244 -22.76 4.67 -0.27
C GLU A 244 -22.89 3.57 0.78
N LEU A 245 -21.84 2.77 0.94
CA LEU A 245 -21.81 1.61 1.83
C LEU A 245 -20.96 1.85 3.10
N GLY A 246 -20.19 2.94 3.13
CA GLY A 246 -19.26 3.23 4.21
C GLY A 246 -18.09 2.25 4.21
N ASP A 247 -17.58 1.89 5.39
CA ASP A 247 -16.40 1.03 5.50
C ASP A 247 -16.78 -0.45 5.49
N ILE A 248 -16.06 -1.25 4.70
CA ILE A 248 -16.18 -2.71 4.66
C ILE A 248 -14.88 -3.32 5.19
N GLU A 249 -14.89 -3.70 6.47
CA GLU A 249 -13.76 -4.37 7.12
C GLU A 249 -13.47 -5.76 6.49
N PRO A 250 -12.24 -6.29 6.68
CA PRO A 250 -11.88 -7.65 6.25
C PRO A 250 -12.90 -8.71 6.70
N GLY A 251 -13.35 -9.54 5.77
CA GLY A 251 -14.33 -10.61 5.99
C GLY A 251 -15.77 -10.14 6.22
N LYS A 252 -16.06 -8.84 6.17
CA LYS A 252 -17.41 -8.29 6.29
C LYS A 252 -18.09 -8.15 4.95
N LYS A 253 -19.41 -7.96 5.01
CA LYS A 253 -20.29 -7.78 3.86
C LYS A 253 -21.13 -6.51 4.04
N ALA A 254 -21.44 -5.84 2.93
CA ALA A 254 -22.39 -4.74 2.86
C ALA A 254 -23.34 -4.95 1.68
N ALA A 255 -24.60 -4.53 1.82
CA ALA A 255 -25.62 -4.68 0.79
C ALA A 255 -25.88 -3.34 0.11
N ALA A 256 -25.82 -3.32 -1.22
CA ALA A 256 -26.22 -2.19 -2.06
C ALA A 256 -27.54 -2.53 -2.77
N GLU A 257 -28.56 -1.71 -2.60
CA GLU A 257 -29.87 -1.89 -3.23
C GLU A 257 -30.04 -0.91 -4.39
N PHE A 258 -30.39 -1.44 -5.57
CA PHE A 258 -30.59 -0.66 -6.79
C PHE A 258 -31.98 -0.91 -7.38
N PRO A 259 -32.83 0.13 -7.58
CA PRO A 259 -34.13 -0.01 -8.23
C PRO A 259 -33.95 -0.24 -9.73
N LEU A 260 -34.07 -1.49 -10.17
CA LEU A 260 -33.85 -1.90 -11.56
C LEU A 260 -35.16 -2.04 -12.32
N GLU A 261 -35.30 -1.31 -13.42
CA GLU A 261 -36.38 -1.45 -14.39
C GLU A 261 -35.92 -2.30 -15.58
N VAL A 262 -36.78 -3.23 -16.00
CA VAL A 262 -36.50 -4.11 -17.15
C VAL A 262 -37.52 -3.89 -18.24
N ASP A 263 -37.04 -3.74 -19.48
CA ASP A 263 -37.92 -3.65 -20.65
C ASP A 263 -38.88 -4.84 -20.72
N ARG A 264 -40.12 -4.58 -21.17
CA ARG A 264 -41.13 -5.62 -21.40
C ARG A 264 -40.73 -6.60 -22.49
N GLU A 265 -39.90 -6.16 -23.43
CA GLU A 265 -39.39 -6.97 -24.54
C GLU A 265 -38.07 -7.66 -24.22
N ALA A 266 -37.57 -7.54 -22.99
CA ALA A 266 -36.35 -8.21 -22.56
C ALA A 266 -36.48 -9.74 -22.66
N ASP A 267 -35.50 -10.36 -23.32
CA ASP A 267 -35.41 -11.80 -23.41
C ASP A 267 -35.08 -12.41 -22.04
N PRO A 268 -35.67 -13.56 -21.67
CA PRO A 268 -35.28 -14.28 -20.47
C PRO A 268 -33.87 -14.86 -20.60
N GLY A 269 -33.09 -14.82 -19.53
CA GLY A 269 -31.73 -15.34 -19.54
C GLY A 269 -30.84 -14.75 -18.44
N GLU A 270 -29.57 -15.14 -18.44
CA GLU A 270 -28.56 -14.57 -17.56
C GLU A 270 -27.92 -13.35 -18.21
N TYR A 271 -27.82 -12.26 -17.43
CA TYR A 271 -27.17 -11.02 -17.84
C TYR A 271 -26.08 -10.67 -16.83
N ALA A 272 -24.96 -10.15 -17.33
CA ALA A 272 -23.91 -9.60 -16.49
C ALA A 272 -24.07 -8.09 -16.42
N LEU A 273 -24.43 -7.57 -15.23
CA LEU A 273 -24.41 -6.15 -14.94
C LEU A 273 -23.02 -5.78 -14.38
N VAL A 274 -22.55 -4.58 -14.68
CA VAL A 274 -21.29 -4.08 -14.13
C VAL A 274 -21.62 -3.24 -12.90
N CYS A 275 -21.13 -3.69 -11.74
CA CYS A 275 -21.13 -2.92 -10.51
C CYS A 275 -19.74 -2.35 -10.31
N GLN A 276 -19.63 -1.04 -10.45
CA GLN A 276 -18.40 -0.32 -10.24
C GLN A 276 -18.28 0.10 -8.78
N VAL A 277 -17.18 -0.25 -8.15
CA VAL A 277 -16.92 0.05 -6.74
C VAL A 277 -15.77 1.05 -6.65
N GLN A 278 -15.96 2.09 -5.84
CA GLN A 278 -14.94 3.07 -5.49
C GLN A 278 -14.69 3.02 -3.98
N TYR A 279 -13.44 3.02 -3.56
CA TYR A 279 -13.07 2.92 -2.15
C TYR A 279 -11.66 3.44 -1.88
N ILE A 280 -11.32 3.68 -0.62
CA ILE A 280 -9.97 4.04 -0.15
C ILE A 280 -9.36 2.82 0.55
N SER A 281 -8.06 2.56 0.33
CA SER A 281 -7.38 1.42 0.94
C SER A 281 -6.48 1.82 2.10
N GLY A 282 -6.64 1.13 3.24
CA GLY A 282 -5.74 1.27 4.39
C GLY A 282 -5.70 2.70 4.91
N GLU A 283 -4.56 3.13 5.43
CA GLU A 283 -4.35 4.47 6.03
C GLU A 283 -4.07 5.58 4.99
N GLY A 284 -3.89 5.24 3.71
CA GLY A 284 -3.65 6.24 2.66
C GLY A 284 -4.95 6.86 2.14
N ASP A 285 -4.86 7.96 1.40
CA ASP A 285 -6.02 8.66 0.80
C ASP A 285 -6.24 8.34 -0.69
N ALA A 286 -5.50 7.37 -1.23
CA ALA A 286 -5.61 7.01 -2.63
C ALA A 286 -6.93 6.29 -2.92
N GLN A 287 -7.80 6.95 -3.68
CA GLN A 287 -9.05 6.37 -4.14
C GLN A 287 -8.82 5.32 -5.24
N ARG A 288 -9.50 4.19 -5.11
CA ARG A 288 -9.48 3.05 -6.02
C ARG A 288 -10.82 2.89 -6.70
N ARG A 289 -10.78 2.26 -7.87
CA ARG A 289 -11.95 1.97 -8.69
C ARG A 289 -11.81 0.58 -9.29
N GLU A 290 -12.82 -0.26 -9.11
CA GLU A 290 -12.87 -1.63 -9.61
C GLU A 290 -14.22 -1.89 -10.27
N ASP A 291 -14.23 -2.66 -11.36
CA ASP A 291 -15.46 -3.07 -12.04
C ASP A 291 -15.73 -4.54 -11.73
N LEU A 292 -16.86 -4.82 -11.09
CA LEU A 292 -17.29 -6.16 -10.67
C LEU A 292 -18.46 -6.63 -11.52
N ALA A 293 -18.45 -7.90 -11.91
CA ALA A 293 -19.58 -8.50 -12.62
C ALA A 293 -20.63 -9.03 -11.63
N ALA A 294 -21.87 -8.55 -11.75
CA ALA A 294 -23.03 -9.07 -11.06
C ALA A 294 -23.89 -9.86 -12.04
N LEU A 295 -23.94 -11.19 -11.88
CA LEU A 295 -24.78 -12.05 -12.71
C LEU A 295 -26.22 -12.03 -12.21
N VAL A 296 -27.14 -11.64 -13.08
CA VAL A 296 -28.57 -11.58 -12.79
C VAL A 296 -29.36 -12.46 -13.73
N GLU A 297 -30.38 -13.14 -13.22
CA GLU A 297 -31.28 -13.98 -14.01
C GLU A 297 -32.61 -13.24 -14.28
N VAL A 298 -32.90 -12.96 -15.55
CA VAL A 298 -34.20 -12.43 -15.99
C VAL A 298 -35.15 -13.61 -16.21
N LYS A 299 -36.17 -13.71 -15.36
CA LYS A 299 -37.15 -14.79 -15.44
C LYS A 299 -38.03 -14.66 -16.67
N ALA A 300 -38.43 -15.80 -17.24
CA ALA A 300 -39.40 -15.83 -18.31
C ALA A 300 -40.73 -15.19 -17.86
N PRO A 301 -41.36 -14.35 -18.70
CA PRO A 301 -42.65 -13.77 -18.35
C PRO A 301 -43.65 -14.92 -18.15
N THR A 302 -44.15 -15.06 -16.92
CA THR A 302 -45.19 -16.04 -16.58
C THR A 302 -46.50 -15.60 -17.23
N GLY A 303 -46.63 -15.85 -18.53
CA GLY A 303 -47.74 -15.35 -19.33
C GLY A 303 -49.04 -16.10 -19.04
N LEU A 304 -50.15 -15.35 -18.96
CA LEU A 304 -51.54 -15.83 -19.01
C LEU A 304 -51.82 -16.85 -20.15
N ARG A 305 -50.93 -16.99 -21.13
CA ARG A 305 -51.04 -17.99 -22.21
C ARG A 305 -51.16 -19.41 -21.67
N ALA A 306 -50.41 -19.78 -20.62
CA ALA A 306 -50.57 -21.11 -20.00
C ALA A 306 -51.94 -21.27 -19.33
N ILE A 307 -52.46 -20.21 -18.69
CA ILE A 307 -53.76 -20.21 -18.01
C ILE A 307 -54.93 -20.22 -19.01
N LEU A 308 -54.79 -19.63 -20.20
CA LEU A 308 -55.83 -19.63 -21.24
C LEU A 308 -55.84 -20.92 -22.07
N ILE A 309 -54.69 -21.58 -22.26
CA ILE A 309 -54.61 -22.83 -23.03
C ILE A 309 -55.35 -23.97 -22.31
N VAL A 310 -55.25 -24.07 -20.98
CA VAL A 310 -55.88 -25.14 -20.19
C VAL A 310 -57.42 -25.16 -20.29
N PRO A 311 -58.17 -24.06 -20.08
CA PRO A 311 -59.62 -24.05 -20.24
C PRO A 311 -60.03 -24.23 -21.70
N ILE A 312 -59.27 -23.72 -22.68
CA ILE A 312 -59.56 -23.93 -24.10
C ILE A 312 -59.42 -25.40 -24.48
N ILE A 313 -58.36 -26.08 -24.03
CA ILE A 313 -58.17 -27.54 -24.23
C ILE A 313 -59.27 -28.33 -23.51
N ALA A 314 -59.63 -27.96 -22.28
CA ALA A 314 -60.70 -28.61 -21.53
C ALA A 314 -62.06 -28.46 -22.24
N ILE A 315 -62.37 -27.27 -22.78
CA ILE A 315 -63.60 -27.02 -23.56
C ILE A 315 -63.60 -27.86 -24.84
N VAL A 316 -62.48 -27.91 -25.57
CA VAL A 316 -62.35 -28.70 -26.81
C VAL A 316 -62.52 -30.20 -26.54
N LEU A 317 -61.90 -30.73 -25.48
CA LEU A 317 -62.05 -32.14 -25.07
C LEU A 317 -63.50 -32.46 -24.65
N THR A 318 -64.17 -31.52 -23.97
CA THR A 318 -65.57 -31.68 -23.56
C THR A 318 -66.50 -31.71 -24.77
N ILE A 319 -66.26 -30.85 -25.77
CA ILE A 319 -67.03 -30.83 -27.03
C ILE A 319 -66.79 -32.12 -27.83
N LEU A 320 -65.56 -32.63 -27.90
CA LEU A 320 -65.25 -33.90 -28.56
C LEU A 320 -65.93 -35.10 -27.88
N TYR A 321 -65.96 -35.14 -26.54
CA TYR A 321 -66.66 -36.16 -25.77
C TYR A 321 -68.17 -36.14 -26.02
N LEU A 322 -68.80 -34.96 -25.97
CA LEU A 322 -70.24 -34.79 -26.20
C LEU A 322 -70.63 -35.03 -27.68
N GLY A 323 -69.80 -34.58 -28.62
CA GLY A 323 -69.99 -34.79 -30.06
C GLY A 323 -69.80 -36.25 -30.49
N GLY A 324 -68.94 -37.01 -29.80
CA GLY A 324 -68.78 -38.45 -29.97
C GLY A 324 -70.00 -39.25 -29.49
N ALA A 325 -70.64 -38.84 -28.39
CA ALA A 325 -71.83 -39.50 -27.85
C ALA A 325 -73.10 -39.26 -28.69
N GLY A 326 -73.20 -38.11 -29.38
CA GLY A 326 -74.38 -37.72 -30.16
C GLY A 326 -74.71 -38.60 -31.37
N LYS A 327 -73.76 -39.42 -31.87
CA LYS A 327 -74.01 -40.35 -32.99
C LYS A 327 -74.69 -41.67 -32.59
N TRP A 328 -74.90 -41.95 -31.30
CA TRP A 328 -75.39 -43.26 -30.85
C TRP A 328 -76.88 -43.35 -30.48
N LEU A 329 -77.61 -42.23 -30.43
CA LEU A 329 -79.05 -42.22 -30.14
C LEU A 329 -79.90 -42.12 -31.41
N ARG A 330 -80.08 -43.27 -32.11
CA ARG A 330 -81.16 -43.41 -33.09
C ARG A 330 -82.49 -43.60 -32.36
N LEU A 331 -83.33 -42.56 -32.38
CA LEU A 331 -84.71 -42.63 -31.87
C LEU A 331 -85.54 -43.65 -32.67
N PRO A 332 -86.30 -44.55 -32.03
CA PRO A 332 -87.14 -45.50 -32.72
C PRO A 332 -88.39 -44.83 -33.31
N ARG A 333 -88.68 -45.11 -34.58
CA ARG A 333 -89.87 -44.67 -35.33
C ARG A 333 -91.14 -45.19 -34.67
N ILE A 334 -91.98 -44.28 -34.16
CA ILE A 334 -93.33 -44.58 -33.69
C ILE A 334 -94.21 -44.91 -34.90
N ARG A 335 -94.72 -46.15 -34.95
CA ARG A 335 -95.64 -46.66 -35.96
C ARG A 335 -97.07 -46.31 -35.53
N ARG A 336 -97.72 -45.37 -36.23
CA ARG A 336 -99.17 -45.10 -36.11
C ARG A 336 -99.95 -46.34 -36.56
N LYS A 337 -100.84 -46.87 -35.70
CA LYS A 337 -101.99 -47.69 -36.13
C LYS A 337 -103.29 -46.94 -35.81
N LYS A 338 -104.08 -46.73 -36.87
CA LYS A 338 -105.47 -46.26 -36.87
C LYS A 338 -106.42 -47.31 -36.27
N ARG A 339 -107.67 -46.86 -36.03
CA ARG A 339 -108.99 -47.56 -36.01
C ARG A 339 -109.60 -47.71 -34.60
N TRP A 340 -110.87 -47.39 -34.31
CA TRP A 340 -112.02 -46.81 -35.03
C TRP A 340 -112.68 -45.78 -34.13
#